data_AF-A0A8H4V2Y3-F1
#
_entry.id   AF-A0A8H4V2Y3-F1
#
_cell.length_a   1.000
_cell.length_b   1.000
_cell.length_c   1.000
_cell.angle_alpha   90.00
_cell.angle_beta   90.00
_cell.angle_gamma   90.00
#
_symmetry.space_group_name_H-M   'P 1'
#
loop_
_entity.id
_entity.type
_entity.pdbx_description
1 polymer ?
#
loop_
_entity_poly.entity_id
_entity_poly.type
_entity_poly.pdbx_seq_one_letter_code
_entity_poly.pdbx_strand_id
1 'polypeptide(L)'
;MYSFPDTQKPSDIAQMKLTQKIAQLDLLSNTLFIPALTCLFLAFSWAGTKYSWDSGEVIGPLVAFAVLITAFIYNQRRQGDAAAIPLRILKRRSIVAGCIFITCVNSTGTVLEYYLPTYYQVVRGYSPAKSGYMMLPIIIAGTIGALVHGIGTSSMGYYAPFMLFASITMPIAAGLITTFRINTIFTQLIIYTGFSGLAYGIGFQGPQNAVQTVLDTDDIPLGTSIMLFSQSFGPSVAIAVAQVLFVNQLETNLKGLVPGVSGANIEQMGLTQIVSGLSPTNSTEVLVAIDESLVQT
;
A
#
# COMPACT_ATOMS: atom_id res chain seq x y z
N MET A 1 34.85 26.23 18.32
CA MET A 1 34.67 26.40 16.86
C MET A 1 34.64 24.99 16.27
N TYR A 2 33.48 24.34 16.30
CA TYR A 2 33.32 22.96 15.81
C TYR A 2 33.05 23.04 14.30
N SER A 3 34.05 22.67 13.51
CA SER A 3 33.95 22.53 12.07
C SER A 3 33.00 21.38 11.76
N PHE A 4 31.82 21.69 11.22
CA PHE A 4 31.01 20.70 10.52
C PHE A 4 31.82 20.22 9.29
N PRO A 5 31.80 18.93 8.94
CA PRO A 5 32.33 18.50 7.65
C PRO A 5 31.44 19.09 6.55
N ASP A 6 32.04 19.92 5.69
CA ASP A 6 31.41 20.51 4.51
C ASP A 6 30.79 19.40 3.65
N THR A 7 29.46 19.43 3.48
CA THR A 7 28.75 18.61 2.51
C THR A 7 29.08 19.11 1.09
N GLN A 8 29.56 18.20 0.26
CA GLN A 8 30.08 18.47 -1.09
C GLN A 8 29.02 19.10 -2.00
N LYS A 9 29.40 20.20 -2.69
CA LYS A 9 28.50 20.96 -3.57
C LYS A 9 28.14 20.13 -4.81
N PRO A 10 27.02 20.41 -5.50
CA PRO A 10 26.62 19.73 -6.74
C PRO A 10 27.71 19.71 -7.84
N SER A 11 28.63 20.68 -7.81
CA SER A 11 29.83 20.74 -8.66
C SER A 11 30.81 19.58 -8.44
N ASP A 12 30.83 18.99 -7.25
CA ASP A 12 31.79 17.97 -6.84
C ASP A 12 31.32 16.57 -7.26
N ILE A 13 30.00 16.33 -7.35
CA ILE A 13 29.40 15.07 -7.84
C ILE A 13 29.68 14.86 -9.33
N ALA A 14 29.73 15.95 -10.12
CA ALA A 14 30.10 15.90 -11.54
C ALA A 14 31.56 15.45 -11.73
N GLN A 15 32.44 15.74 -10.78
CA GLN A 15 33.87 15.40 -10.81
C GLN A 15 34.20 14.02 -10.19
N MET A 16 33.22 13.34 -9.58
CA MET A 16 33.44 12.03 -8.97
C MET A 16 33.72 10.94 -10.02
N LYS A 17 34.74 10.12 -9.74
CA LYS A 17 35.02 8.90 -10.51
C LYS A 17 33.83 7.94 -10.42
N LEU A 18 33.59 7.18 -11.49
CA LEU A 18 32.47 6.22 -11.58
C LEU A 18 32.42 5.28 -10.36
N THR A 19 33.58 4.90 -9.81
CA THR A 19 33.71 4.07 -8.60
C THR A 19 33.17 4.74 -7.33
N GLN A 20 33.31 6.06 -7.18
CA GLN A 20 32.74 6.80 -6.05
C GLN A 20 31.22 6.96 -6.19
N LYS A 21 30.73 7.14 -7.42
CA LYS A 21 29.28 7.13 -7.71
C LYS A 21 28.66 5.77 -7.43
N ILE A 22 29.36 4.68 -7.76
CA ILE A 22 28.92 3.31 -7.46
C ILE A 22 28.93 3.04 -5.95
N ALA A 23 29.93 3.54 -5.22
CA ALA A 23 30.00 3.41 -3.77
C ALA A 23 28.86 4.15 -3.05
N GLN A 24 28.33 5.24 -3.64
CA GLN A 24 27.16 5.95 -3.10
C GLN A 24 25.82 5.22 -3.30
N LEU A 25 25.74 4.22 -4.17
CA LEU A 25 24.50 3.48 -4.44
C LEU A 25 24.08 2.50 -3.32
N ASP A 26 24.80 2.47 -2.19
CA ASP A 26 24.61 1.54 -1.06
C ASP A 26 24.23 0.12 -1.52
N LEU A 27 25.03 -0.41 -2.45
CA LEU A 27 24.80 -1.70 -3.11
C LEU A 27 24.70 -2.85 -2.10
N LEU A 28 25.41 -2.76 -0.98
CA LEU A 28 25.36 -3.77 0.07
C LEU A 28 23.99 -3.80 0.76
N SER A 29 23.48 -2.64 1.16
CA SER A 29 22.14 -2.57 1.75
C SER A 29 21.08 -2.99 0.74
N ASN A 30 21.21 -2.58 -0.51
CA ASN A 30 20.24 -2.94 -1.56
C ASN A 30 20.24 -4.45 -1.88
N THR A 31 21.40 -5.10 -1.88
CA THR A 31 21.53 -6.54 -2.11
C THR A 31 21.02 -7.39 -0.94
N LEU A 32 20.94 -6.85 0.27
CA LEU A 32 20.26 -7.50 1.40
C LEU A 32 18.76 -7.23 1.37
N PHE A 33 18.37 -5.99 1.03
CA PHE A 33 17.01 -5.51 1.17
C PHE A 33 16.06 -6.04 0.10
N ILE A 34 16.46 -5.99 -1.17
CA ILE A 34 15.61 -6.45 -2.28
C ILE A 34 15.25 -7.94 -2.10
N PRO A 35 16.21 -8.87 -1.89
CA PRO A 35 15.87 -10.28 -1.70
C PRO A 35 15.05 -10.53 -0.44
N ALA A 36 15.24 -9.75 0.63
CA ALA A 36 14.40 -9.84 1.82
C ALA A 36 12.93 -9.58 1.47
N LEU A 37 12.65 -8.46 0.79
CA LEU A 37 11.29 -8.13 0.38
C LEU A 37 10.71 -9.15 -0.61
N THR A 38 11.52 -9.65 -1.55
CA THR A 38 11.10 -10.73 -2.44
C THR A 38 10.71 -11.98 -1.66
N CYS A 39 11.49 -12.39 -0.65
CA CYS A 39 11.15 -13.54 0.18
C CYS A 39 9.84 -13.32 0.98
N LEU A 40 9.63 -12.11 1.50
CA LEU A 40 8.41 -11.75 2.22
C LEU A 40 7.17 -11.83 1.31
N PHE A 41 7.21 -11.18 0.15
CA PHE A 41 6.08 -11.18 -0.78
C PHE A 41 5.84 -12.56 -1.39
N LEU A 42 6.90 -13.34 -1.63
CA LEU A 42 6.77 -14.72 -2.10
C LEU A 42 6.09 -15.61 -1.06
N ALA A 43 6.48 -15.48 0.22
CA ALA A 43 5.82 -16.19 1.31
C ALA A 43 4.32 -15.87 1.35
N PHE A 44 3.95 -14.59 1.36
CA PHE A 44 2.55 -14.18 1.42
C PHE A 44 1.78 -14.55 0.15
N SER A 45 2.40 -14.53 -1.02
CA SER A 45 1.75 -14.98 -2.25
C SER A 45 1.41 -16.47 -2.26
N TRP A 46 2.15 -17.30 -1.51
CA TRP A 46 1.94 -18.74 -1.46
C TRP A 46 1.18 -19.23 -0.23
N ALA A 47 1.23 -18.46 0.86
CA ALA A 47 0.64 -18.81 2.14
C ALA A 47 -0.89 -18.92 2.05
N GLY A 48 -1.43 -20.11 2.32
CA GLY A 48 -2.87 -20.37 2.32
C GLY A 48 -3.50 -20.48 0.93
N THR A 49 -2.79 -20.10 -0.14
CA THR A 49 -3.26 -20.19 -1.52
C THR A 49 -2.75 -21.47 -2.18
N LYS A 50 -1.42 -21.63 -2.23
CA LYS A 50 -0.72 -22.74 -2.91
C LYS A 50 -0.19 -23.77 -1.93
N TYR A 51 0.32 -23.31 -0.79
CA TYR A 51 0.87 -24.15 0.26
C TYR A 51 0.26 -23.80 1.62
N SER A 52 0.13 -24.79 2.49
CA SER A 52 -0.30 -24.57 3.87
C SER A 52 0.70 -23.68 4.62
N TRP A 53 0.22 -22.92 5.60
CA TRP A 53 1.07 -22.06 6.43
C TRP A 53 2.22 -22.78 7.12
N ASP A 54 2.02 -24.06 7.47
CA ASP A 54 3.02 -24.90 8.12
C ASP A 54 4.02 -25.54 7.15
N SER A 55 3.93 -25.26 5.84
CA SER A 55 4.81 -25.85 4.84
C SER A 55 6.20 -25.20 4.83
N GLY A 56 7.22 -25.99 4.51
CA GLY A 56 8.61 -25.50 4.42
C GLY A 56 8.79 -24.42 3.33
N GLU A 57 7.96 -24.43 2.30
CA GLU A 57 7.95 -23.47 1.20
C GLU A 57 7.44 -22.08 1.62
N VAL A 58 6.64 -21.99 2.69
CA VAL A 58 6.18 -20.71 3.27
C VAL A 58 7.11 -20.27 4.39
N ILE A 59 7.47 -21.19 5.29
CA ILE A 59 8.34 -20.91 6.44
C ILE A 59 9.75 -20.54 5.99
N GLY A 60 10.29 -21.22 4.97
CA GLY A 60 11.64 -20.98 4.45
C GLY A 60 11.88 -19.53 4.01
N PRO A 61 11.07 -18.97 3.12
CA PRO A 61 11.17 -17.55 2.72
C PRO A 61 10.90 -16.58 3.88
N LEU A 62 10.01 -16.89 4.84
CA LEU A 62 9.81 -16.04 6.03
C LEU A 62 11.06 -15.98 6.92
N VAL A 63 11.71 -17.13 7.14
CA VAL A 63 12.98 -17.20 7.89
C VAL A 63 14.08 -16.47 7.12
N ALA A 64 14.18 -16.66 5.80
CA ALA A 64 15.14 -15.94 4.96
C ALA A 64 14.92 -14.42 5.04
N PHE A 65 13.67 -13.95 4.98
CA PHE A 65 13.32 -12.56 5.20
C PHE A 65 13.78 -12.07 6.58
N ALA A 66 13.47 -12.80 7.66
CA ALA A 66 13.87 -12.43 9.02
C ALA A 66 15.40 -12.32 9.17
N VAL A 67 16.15 -13.23 8.57
CA VAL A 67 17.63 -13.19 8.58
C VAL A 67 18.15 -12.01 7.77
N LEU A 68 17.68 -11.82 6.53
CA LEU A 68 18.15 -10.77 5.63
C LEU A 68 17.80 -9.37 6.14
N ILE A 69 16.58 -9.18 6.70
CA ILE A 69 16.18 -7.89 7.27
C ILE A 69 16.96 -7.58 8.54
N THR A 70 17.28 -8.59 9.37
CA THR A 70 18.14 -8.41 10.55
C THR A 70 19.55 -8.01 10.14
N ALA A 71 20.12 -8.66 9.12
CA ALA A 71 21.41 -8.31 8.55
C ALA A 71 21.42 -6.88 7.96
N PHE A 72 20.34 -6.49 7.26
CA PHE A 72 20.15 -5.13 6.76
C PHE A 72 20.10 -4.11 7.90
N ILE A 73 19.31 -4.34 8.94
CA ILE A 73 19.22 -3.43 10.10
C ILE A 73 20.57 -3.30 10.80
N TYR A 74 21.30 -4.41 10.95
CA TYR A 74 22.66 -4.40 11.50
C TYR A 74 23.62 -3.58 10.62
N ASN A 75 23.57 -3.77 9.31
CA ASN A 75 24.39 -3.00 8.36
C ASN A 75 24.07 -1.50 8.43
N GLN A 76 22.79 -1.11 8.52
CA GLN A 76 22.39 0.29 8.67
C GLN A 76 22.87 0.91 9.98
N ARG A 77 22.81 0.16 11.10
CA ARG A 77 23.39 0.62 12.37
C ARG A 77 24.90 0.80 12.29
N ARG A 78 25.59 -0.08 11.56
CA ARG A 78 27.05 -0.03 11.38
C ARG A 78 27.49 1.15 10.49
N GLN A 79 26.75 1.43 9.42
CA GLN A 79 27.08 2.50 8.47
C GLN A 79 26.77 3.92 8.99
N GLY A 80 25.90 4.06 10.00
CA GLY A 80 25.66 5.33 10.68
C GLY A 80 25.07 6.39 9.74
N ASP A 81 25.81 7.48 9.52
CA ASP A 81 25.38 8.60 8.67
C ASP A 81 25.57 8.33 7.17
N ALA A 82 26.36 7.33 6.79
CA ALA A 82 26.50 6.89 5.39
C ALA A 82 25.43 5.87 4.96
N ALA A 83 24.59 5.43 5.90
CA ALA A 83 23.54 4.44 5.65
C ALA A 83 22.45 5.01 4.73
N ALA A 84 21.84 4.16 3.89
CA ALA A 84 20.66 4.56 3.11
C ALA A 84 19.48 5.10 3.95
N ILE A 85 19.39 4.75 5.24
CA ILE A 85 18.35 5.26 6.16
C ILE A 85 19.02 5.68 7.48
N PRO A 86 19.57 6.90 7.57
CA PRO A 86 20.23 7.37 8.78
C PRO A 86 19.25 7.51 9.94
N LEU A 87 19.61 6.92 11.08
CA LEU A 87 18.80 6.97 12.30
C LEU A 87 18.55 8.41 12.78
N ARG A 88 19.41 9.38 12.42
CA ARG A 88 19.22 10.80 12.76
C ARG A 88 17.93 11.38 12.16
N ILE A 89 17.59 10.98 10.93
CA ILE A 89 16.38 11.44 10.23
C ILE A 89 15.15 10.75 10.85
N LEU A 90 15.25 9.45 11.13
CA LEU A 90 14.20 8.70 11.81
C LEU A 90 13.98 9.12 13.28
N LYS A 91 14.90 9.86 13.91
CA LYS A 91 14.66 10.44 15.24
C LYS A 91 13.72 11.65 15.20
N ARG A 92 13.50 12.27 14.03
CA ARG A 92 12.54 13.37 13.89
C ARG A 92 11.12 12.80 13.95
N ARG A 93 10.37 13.19 14.99
CA ARG A 93 8.99 12.74 15.21
C ARG A 93 8.07 12.97 14.00
N SER A 94 8.23 14.10 13.31
CA SER A 94 7.44 14.42 12.12
C SER A 94 7.69 13.47 10.94
N ILE A 95 8.93 12.98 10.80
CA ILE A 95 9.28 12.00 9.77
C ILE A 95 8.64 10.66 10.11
N VAL A 96 8.80 10.16 11.34
CA VAL A 96 8.17 8.88 11.73
C VAL A 96 6.64 8.95 11.63
N ALA A 97 6.03 10.04 12.09
CA ALA A 97 4.60 10.26 11.95
C ALA A 97 4.17 10.32 10.47
N GLY A 98 4.95 11.00 9.61
CA GLY A 98 4.73 11.04 8.16
C GLY A 98 4.81 9.65 7.52
N CYS A 99 5.82 8.84 7.87
CA CYS A 99 5.99 7.47 7.42
C CYS A 99 4.79 6.59 7.80
N ILE A 100 4.36 6.64 9.06
CA ILE A 100 3.22 5.85 9.54
C ILE A 100 1.95 6.28 8.82
N PHE A 101 1.71 7.60 8.74
CA PHE A 101 0.55 8.14 8.06
C PHE A 101 0.49 7.75 6.58
N ILE A 102 1.58 7.96 5.82
CA ILE A 102 1.58 7.68 4.38
C ILE A 102 1.43 6.18 4.11
N THR A 103 2.05 5.34 4.96
CA THR A 103 1.91 3.88 4.91
C THR A 103 0.44 3.49 5.08
N CYS A 104 -0.24 3.96 6.13
CA CYS A 104 -1.63 3.60 6.39
C CYS A 104 -2.60 4.12 5.32
N VAL A 105 -2.45 5.38 4.92
CA VAL A 105 -3.32 6.02 3.92
C VAL A 105 -3.15 5.39 2.55
N ASN A 106 -1.91 5.16 2.09
CA ASN A 106 -1.67 4.48 0.81
C ASN A 106 -2.10 3.01 0.88
N SER A 107 -1.88 2.32 2.00
CA SER A 107 -2.31 0.93 2.13
C SER A 107 -3.82 0.81 1.95
N THR A 108 -4.58 1.67 2.61
CA THR A 108 -6.04 1.71 2.49
C THR A 108 -6.47 2.06 1.06
N GLY A 109 -5.84 3.08 0.45
CA GLY A 109 -6.13 3.49 -0.93
C GLY A 109 -5.87 2.37 -1.93
N THR A 110 -4.71 1.73 -1.86
CA THR A 110 -4.33 0.68 -2.80
C THR A 110 -5.16 -0.60 -2.64
N VAL A 111 -5.53 -0.99 -1.42
CA VAL A 111 -6.46 -2.11 -1.19
C VAL A 111 -7.82 -1.81 -1.84
N LEU A 112 -8.36 -0.61 -1.64
CA LEU A 112 -9.60 -0.19 -2.30
C LEU A 112 -9.48 -0.19 -3.83
N GLU A 113 -8.39 0.36 -4.37
CA GLU A 113 -8.13 0.37 -5.81
C GLU A 113 -8.02 -1.04 -6.41
N TYR A 114 -7.54 -2.02 -5.64
CA TYR A 114 -7.43 -3.41 -6.06
C TYR A 114 -8.78 -4.16 -6.02
N TYR A 115 -9.53 -4.05 -4.93
CA TYR A 115 -10.75 -4.84 -4.72
C TYR A 115 -12.02 -4.20 -5.26
N LEU A 116 -12.09 -2.88 -5.37
CA LEU A 116 -13.31 -2.20 -5.79
C LEU A 116 -13.67 -2.44 -7.27
N PRO A 117 -12.71 -2.48 -8.22
CA PRO A 117 -12.98 -2.95 -9.57
C PRO A 117 -13.43 -4.42 -9.60
N THR A 118 -12.87 -5.24 -8.73
CA THR A 118 -13.24 -6.66 -8.59
C THR A 118 -14.69 -6.79 -8.11
N TYR A 119 -15.10 -6.00 -7.11
CA TYR A 119 -16.49 -5.89 -6.66
C TYR A 119 -17.43 -5.48 -7.81
N TYR A 120 -17.09 -4.46 -8.58
CA TYR A 120 -17.93 -4.02 -9.70
C TYR A 120 -18.06 -5.04 -10.82
N GLN A 121 -16.99 -5.75 -11.14
CA GLN A 121 -16.99 -6.73 -12.23
C GLN A 121 -17.65 -8.04 -11.81
N VAL A 122 -17.28 -8.56 -10.64
CA VAL A 122 -17.70 -9.89 -10.18
C VAL A 122 -19.05 -9.83 -9.48
N VAL A 123 -19.23 -8.95 -8.49
CA VAL A 123 -20.44 -8.89 -7.67
C VAL A 123 -21.58 -8.17 -8.41
N ARG A 124 -21.27 -7.04 -9.07
CA ARG A 124 -22.28 -6.24 -9.79
C ARG A 124 -22.45 -6.62 -11.26
N GLY A 125 -21.62 -7.52 -11.78
CA GLY A 125 -21.67 -7.97 -13.17
C GLY A 125 -21.43 -6.85 -14.20
N TYR A 126 -20.75 -5.76 -13.82
CA TYR A 126 -20.45 -4.67 -14.74
C TYR A 126 -19.32 -5.07 -15.71
N SER A 127 -19.40 -4.58 -16.95
CA SER A 127 -18.29 -4.75 -17.88
C SER A 127 -17.01 -4.07 -17.37
N PRO A 128 -15.81 -4.52 -17.78
CA PRO A 128 -14.55 -3.87 -17.41
C PRO A 128 -14.54 -2.37 -17.71
N ALA A 129 -15.12 -1.95 -18.85
CA ALA A 129 -15.28 -0.54 -19.19
C ALA A 129 -16.15 0.22 -18.18
N LYS A 130 -17.32 -0.34 -17.81
CA LYS A 130 -18.22 0.28 -16.83
C LYS A 130 -17.60 0.32 -15.43
N SER A 131 -16.85 -0.71 -15.03
CA SER A 131 -16.07 -0.71 -13.79
C SER A 131 -15.03 0.40 -13.78
N GLY A 132 -14.35 0.66 -14.90
CA GLY A 132 -13.41 1.77 -15.02
C GLY A 132 -14.07 3.14 -14.82
N TYR A 133 -15.22 3.38 -15.43
CA TYR A 133 -15.94 4.65 -15.24
C TYR A 133 -16.45 4.84 -13.80
N MET A 134 -16.73 3.75 -13.08
CA MET A 134 -17.10 3.79 -11.65
C MET A 134 -15.94 4.15 -10.72
N MET A 135 -14.69 4.17 -11.22
CA MET A 135 -13.52 4.68 -10.49
C MET A 135 -13.31 6.18 -10.64
N LEU A 136 -13.94 6.81 -11.63
CA LEU A 136 -13.81 8.26 -11.85
C LEU A 136 -14.16 9.10 -10.61
N PRO A 137 -15.20 8.78 -9.80
CA PRO A 137 -15.49 9.53 -8.59
C PRO A 137 -14.30 9.58 -7.61
N ILE A 138 -13.58 8.46 -7.42
CA ILE A 138 -12.40 8.41 -6.55
C ILE A 138 -11.32 9.35 -7.09
N ILE A 139 -11.00 9.24 -8.38
CA ILE A 139 -9.91 10.00 -9.01
C ILE A 139 -10.21 11.50 -8.99
N ILE A 140 -11.43 11.88 -9.38
CA ILE A 140 -11.88 13.28 -9.44
C ILE A 140 -11.87 13.87 -8.03
N ALA A 141 -12.49 13.19 -7.07
CA ALA A 141 -12.56 13.67 -5.69
C ALA A 141 -11.17 13.71 -5.03
N GLY A 142 -10.29 12.76 -5.32
CA GLY A 142 -8.91 12.76 -4.87
C GLY A 142 -8.10 13.91 -5.44
N THR A 143 -8.30 14.24 -6.72
CA THR A 143 -7.68 15.43 -7.33
C THR A 143 -8.16 16.71 -6.66
N ILE A 144 -9.46 16.83 -6.41
CA ILE A 144 -10.03 17.96 -5.65
C ILE A 144 -9.42 18.02 -4.25
N GLY A 145 -9.31 16.89 -3.56
CA GLY A 145 -8.72 16.79 -2.22
C GLY A 145 -7.26 17.24 -2.19
N ALA A 146 -6.46 16.83 -3.18
CA ALA A 146 -5.07 17.23 -3.32
C ALA A 146 -4.93 18.74 -3.59
N LEU A 147 -5.82 19.32 -4.41
CA LEU A 147 -5.88 20.77 -4.63
C LEU A 147 -6.23 21.51 -3.34
N VAL A 148 -7.22 21.02 -2.57
CA VAL A 148 -7.60 21.58 -1.27
C VAL A 148 -6.41 21.53 -0.30
N HIS A 149 -5.68 20.41 -0.24
CA HIS A 149 -4.46 20.32 0.56
C HIS A 149 -3.42 21.35 0.13
N GLY A 150 -3.14 21.45 -1.18
CA GLY A 150 -2.10 22.35 -1.71
C GLY A 150 -2.42 23.81 -1.47
N ILE A 151 -3.62 24.25 -1.84
CA ILE A 151 -4.09 25.63 -1.64
C ILE A 151 -4.19 25.93 -0.14
N GLY A 152 -4.78 25.02 0.63
CA GLY A 152 -4.97 25.18 2.06
C GLY A 152 -3.66 25.28 2.82
N THR A 153 -2.69 24.41 2.51
CA THR A 153 -1.35 24.47 3.11
C THR A 153 -0.61 25.75 2.70
N SER A 154 -0.74 26.18 1.44
CA SER A 154 -0.10 27.42 0.96
C SER A 154 -0.69 28.68 1.62
N SER A 155 -2.00 28.69 1.88
CA SER A 155 -2.67 29.83 2.50
C SER A 155 -2.54 29.86 4.02
N MET A 156 -2.60 28.71 4.69
CA MET A 156 -2.55 28.63 6.16
C MET A 156 -1.13 28.47 6.70
N GLY A 157 -0.19 27.97 5.89
CA GLY A 157 1.19 27.65 6.29
C GLY A 157 1.35 26.35 7.10
N TYR A 158 0.27 25.63 7.38
CA TYR A 158 0.30 24.39 8.18
C TYR A 158 -0.21 23.18 7.40
N TYR A 159 0.62 22.14 7.27
CA TYR A 159 0.26 20.88 6.60
C TYR A 159 -0.42 19.86 7.53
N ALA A 160 -0.14 19.92 8.84
CA ALA A 160 -0.58 18.93 9.82
C ALA A 160 -2.12 18.81 9.99
N PRO A 161 -2.92 19.90 9.96
CA PRO A 161 -4.37 19.81 10.09
C PRO A 161 -5.02 18.93 9.00
N PHE A 162 -4.53 19.00 7.77
CA PHE A 162 -5.01 18.18 6.66
C PHE A 162 -4.70 16.70 6.85
N MET A 163 -3.51 16.37 7.37
CA MET A 163 -3.14 14.99 7.71
C MET A 163 -4.02 14.43 8.83
N LEU A 164 -4.31 15.22 9.86
CA LEU A 164 -5.21 14.79 10.94
C LEU A 164 -6.63 14.57 10.43
N PHE A 165 -7.12 15.48 9.59
CA PHE A 165 -8.43 15.33 8.94
C PHE A 165 -8.50 14.05 8.11
N ALA A 166 -7.50 13.79 7.27
CA ALA A 166 -7.42 12.56 6.47
C ALA A 166 -7.32 11.30 7.34
N SER A 167 -6.60 11.36 8.48
CA SER A 167 -6.46 10.23 9.41
C SER A 167 -7.81 9.80 10.01
N ILE A 168 -8.75 10.74 10.18
CA ILE A 168 -10.09 10.46 10.72
C ILE A 168 -11.06 10.07 9.60
N THR A 169 -11.01 10.78 8.47
CA THR A 169 -11.97 10.60 7.38
C THR A 169 -11.70 9.35 6.54
N MET A 170 -10.44 8.93 6.37
CA MET A 170 -10.09 7.75 5.57
C MET A 170 -10.66 6.45 6.16
N PRO A 171 -10.53 6.15 7.47
CA PRO A 171 -11.18 4.98 8.07
C PRO A 171 -12.71 5.03 7.98
N ILE A 172 -13.32 6.22 8.11
CA ILE A 172 -14.77 6.39 7.95
C ILE A 172 -15.19 6.07 6.51
N ALA A 173 -14.45 6.56 5.53
CA ALA A 173 -14.72 6.29 4.12
C ALA A 173 -14.55 4.79 3.78
N ALA A 174 -13.49 4.16 4.27
CA ALA A 174 -13.29 2.72 4.13
C ALA A 174 -14.45 1.94 4.79
N GLY A 175 -14.83 2.28 6.02
CA GLY A 175 -15.97 1.67 6.70
C GLY A 175 -17.29 1.85 5.96
N LEU A 176 -17.55 3.01 5.35
CA LEU A 176 -18.72 3.21 4.51
C LEU A 176 -18.70 2.29 3.28
N ILE A 177 -17.55 2.09 2.64
CA ILE A 177 -17.44 1.18 1.49
C ILE A 177 -17.72 -0.28 1.90
N THR A 178 -17.33 -0.70 3.11
CA THR A 178 -17.66 -2.05 3.61
C THR A 178 -19.16 -2.30 3.82
N THR A 179 -19.99 -1.25 3.82
CA THR A 179 -21.46 -1.38 3.87
C THR A 179 -22.09 -1.65 2.50
N PHE A 180 -21.28 -1.78 1.45
CA PHE A 180 -21.77 -2.19 0.14
C PHE A 180 -22.45 -3.56 0.22
N ARG A 181 -23.53 -3.66 -0.55
CA ARG A 181 -24.35 -4.85 -0.75
C ARG A 181 -24.62 -4.96 -2.23
N ILE A 182 -24.94 -6.16 -2.69
CA ILE A 182 -25.35 -6.43 -4.07
C ILE A 182 -26.40 -5.41 -4.58
N ASN A 183 -27.35 -5.02 -3.73
CA ASN A 183 -28.45 -4.09 -4.07
C ASN A 183 -28.17 -2.60 -3.76
N THR A 184 -26.93 -2.21 -3.43
CA THR A 184 -26.60 -0.80 -3.13
C THR A 184 -26.95 0.12 -4.31
N ILE A 185 -27.60 1.24 -4.02
CA ILE A 185 -28.05 2.21 -5.02
C ILE A 185 -26.83 2.89 -5.66
N PHE A 186 -26.89 3.15 -6.96
CA PHE A 186 -25.81 3.76 -7.73
C PHE A 186 -25.27 5.06 -7.11
N THR A 187 -26.16 5.93 -6.63
CA THR A 187 -25.78 7.19 -5.97
C THR A 187 -24.93 6.97 -4.72
N GLN A 188 -25.23 5.94 -3.93
CA GLN A 188 -24.48 5.60 -2.73
C GLN A 188 -23.06 5.12 -3.07
N LEU A 189 -22.90 4.33 -4.14
CA LEU A 189 -21.59 3.92 -4.66
C LEU A 189 -20.74 5.15 -5.01
N ILE A 190 -21.30 6.11 -5.75
CA ILE A 190 -20.59 7.33 -6.15
C ILE A 190 -20.20 8.18 -4.95
N ILE A 191 -21.12 8.42 -4.01
CA ILE A 191 -20.86 9.29 -2.87
C ILE A 191 -19.79 8.68 -1.97
N TYR A 192 -19.85 7.38 -1.68
CA TYR A 192 -18.91 6.74 -0.75
C TYR A 192 -17.51 6.66 -1.36
N THR A 193 -17.42 6.31 -2.64
CA THR A 193 -16.14 6.29 -3.36
C THR A 193 -15.57 7.69 -3.57
N GLY A 194 -16.40 8.67 -3.93
CA GLY A 194 -15.99 10.07 -3.99
C GLY A 194 -15.48 10.60 -2.64
N PHE A 195 -16.17 10.28 -1.54
CA PHE A 195 -15.72 10.67 -0.20
C PHE A 195 -14.37 10.02 0.16
N SER A 196 -14.17 8.75 -0.17
CA SER A 196 -12.87 8.07 -0.03
C SER A 196 -11.77 8.73 -0.84
N GLY A 197 -12.04 9.06 -2.11
CA GLY A 197 -11.09 9.79 -2.96
C GLY A 197 -10.70 11.12 -2.34
N LEU A 198 -11.69 11.92 -1.91
CA LEU A 198 -11.47 13.21 -1.27
C LEU A 198 -10.59 13.10 -0.02
N ALA A 199 -10.92 12.18 0.89
CA ALA A 199 -10.16 11.94 2.11
C ALA A 199 -8.70 11.55 1.81
N TYR A 200 -8.50 10.65 0.86
CA TYR A 200 -7.18 10.22 0.39
C TYR A 200 -6.38 11.41 -0.17
N GLY A 201 -6.96 12.18 -1.08
CA GLY A 201 -6.32 13.33 -1.71
C GLY A 201 -5.91 14.42 -0.73
N ILE A 202 -6.75 14.71 0.26
CA ILE A 202 -6.45 15.71 1.32
C ILE A 202 -5.25 15.26 2.16
N GLY A 203 -5.05 13.97 2.39
CA GLY A 203 -3.96 13.46 3.20
C GLY A 203 -2.63 13.34 2.45
N PHE A 204 -2.68 13.01 1.16
CA PHE A 204 -1.58 12.44 0.40
C PHE A 204 -0.29 13.27 0.41
N GLN A 205 -0.38 14.59 0.24
CA GLN A 205 0.79 15.47 0.12
C GLN A 205 1.42 15.88 1.46
N GLY A 206 0.74 15.65 2.59
CA GLY A 206 1.17 16.13 3.90
C GLY A 206 2.55 15.62 4.35
N PRO A 207 2.85 14.32 4.27
CA PRO A 207 4.16 13.77 4.63
C PRO A 207 5.32 14.37 3.82
N GLN A 208 5.10 14.67 2.54
CA GLN A 208 6.14 15.27 1.70
C GLN A 208 6.39 16.73 2.03
N ASN A 209 5.36 17.45 2.46
CA ASN A 209 5.51 18.78 3.04
C ASN A 209 6.23 18.71 4.40
N ALA A 210 6.00 17.66 5.20
CA ALA A 210 6.70 17.46 6.47
C ALA A 210 8.22 17.27 6.29
N VAL A 211 8.63 16.50 5.28
CA VAL A 211 10.06 16.32 4.94
C VAL A 211 10.70 17.66 4.59
N GLN A 212 10.09 18.40 3.68
CA GLN A 212 10.62 19.67 3.18
C GLN A 212 10.67 20.77 4.25
N THR A 213 9.86 20.66 5.31
CA THR A 213 9.75 21.67 6.36
C THR A 213 10.61 21.38 7.60
N VAL A 214 10.88 20.10 7.90
CA VAL A 214 11.53 19.69 9.17
C VAL A 214 12.99 19.29 8.98
N LEU A 215 13.40 18.97 7.74
CA LEU A 215 14.78 18.61 7.43
C LEU A 215 15.55 19.79 6.85
N ASP A 216 16.85 19.79 7.11
CA ASP A 216 17.79 20.71 6.46
C ASP A 216 17.88 20.39 4.97
N THR A 217 18.18 21.39 4.13
CA THR A 217 18.16 21.29 2.66
C THR A 217 18.92 20.08 2.12
N ASP A 218 20.04 19.73 2.74
CA ASP A 218 20.90 18.61 2.35
C ASP A 218 20.26 17.24 2.66
N ASP A 219 19.39 17.16 3.67
CA ASP A 219 18.71 15.94 4.11
C ASP A 219 17.33 15.75 3.44
N ILE A 220 16.78 16.77 2.76
CA ILE A 220 15.48 16.69 2.07
C ILE A 220 15.42 15.53 1.06
N PRO A 221 16.40 15.33 0.15
CA PRO A 221 16.33 14.23 -0.83
C PRO A 221 16.28 12.84 -0.16
N LEU A 222 17.02 12.69 0.93
CA LEU A 222 17.08 11.46 1.70
C LEU A 222 15.77 11.21 2.46
N GLY A 223 15.23 12.22 3.15
CA GLY A 223 13.92 12.14 3.80
C GLY A 223 12.78 11.87 2.82
N THR A 224 12.85 12.46 1.62
CA THR A 224 11.90 12.23 0.52
C THR A 224 11.96 10.78 0.07
N SER A 225 13.16 10.21 -0.07
CA SER A 225 13.36 8.81 -0.43
C SER A 225 12.78 7.86 0.63
N ILE A 226 12.93 8.18 1.92
CA ILE A 226 12.33 7.41 3.03
C ILE A 226 10.79 7.48 2.97
N MET A 227 10.21 8.64 2.65
CA MET A 227 8.76 8.77 2.46
C MET A 227 8.26 7.96 1.27
N LEU A 228 8.92 8.06 0.12
CA LEU A 228 8.56 7.29 -1.09
C LEU A 228 8.68 5.79 -0.83
N PHE A 229 9.73 5.37 -0.14
CA PHE A 229 9.88 3.98 0.29
C PHE A 229 8.69 3.54 1.16
N SER A 230 8.32 4.33 2.17
CA SER A 230 7.18 4.04 3.06
C SER A 230 5.86 4.00 2.28
N GLN A 231 5.71 4.92 1.31
CA GLN A 231 4.57 5.03 0.42
C GLN A 231 4.38 3.79 -0.46
N SER A 232 5.45 3.15 -0.93
CA SER A 232 5.35 1.95 -1.77
C SER A 232 5.37 0.64 -0.96
N PHE A 233 6.15 0.60 0.12
CA PHE A 233 6.34 -0.60 0.92
C PHE A 233 5.08 -0.98 1.70
N GLY A 234 4.46 -0.03 2.39
CA GLY A 234 3.23 -0.25 3.15
C GLY A 234 2.12 -0.91 2.35
N PRO A 235 1.70 -0.31 1.21
CA PRO A 235 0.66 -0.88 0.36
C PRO A 235 1.01 -2.25 -0.21
N SER A 236 2.27 -2.48 -0.55
CA SER A 236 2.70 -3.78 -1.08
C SER A 236 2.49 -4.90 -0.06
N VAL A 237 2.80 -4.65 1.21
CA VAL A 237 2.53 -5.59 2.31
C VAL A 237 1.02 -5.71 2.55
N ALA A 238 0.29 -4.59 2.56
CA ALA A 238 -1.15 -4.58 2.81
C ALA A 238 -1.94 -5.38 1.75
N ILE A 239 -1.61 -5.23 0.46
CA ILE A 239 -2.24 -6.02 -0.62
C ILE A 239 -1.93 -7.51 -0.43
N ALA A 240 -0.68 -7.87 -0.10
CA ALA A 240 -0.33 -9.27 0.09
C ALA A 240 -1.11 -9.90 1.25
N VAL A 241 -1.28 -9.17 2.36
CA VAL A 241 -2.12 -9.60 3.49
C VAL A 241 -3.59 -9.68 3.07
N ALA A 242 -4.11 -8.66 2.39
CA ALA A 242 -5.49 -8.62 1.92
C ALA A 242 -5.78 -9.78 0.95
N GLN A 243 -4.85 -10.12 0.06
CA GLN A 243 -4.99 -11.27 -0.85
C GLN A 243 -5.13 -12.58 -0.07
N VAL A 244 -4.31 -12.78 0.95
CA VAL A 244 -4.37 -13.97 1.79
C VAL A 244 -5.67 -14.02 2.59
N LEU A 245 -6.12 -12.90 3.16
CA LEU A 245 -7.41 -12.80 3.85
C LEU A 245 -8.58 -13.11 2.90
N PHE A 246 -8.58 -12.49 1.73
CA PHE A 246 -9.60 -12.69 0.71
C PHE A 246 -9.71 -14.15 0.28
N VAL A 247 -8.60 -14.82 -0.02
CA VAL A 247 -8.63 -16.22 -0.45
C VAL A 247 -9.13 -17.15 0.67
N ASN A 248 -8.64 -16.98 1.90
CA ASN A 248 -9.08 -17.79 3.04
C ASN A 248 -10.58 -17.59 3.32
N GLN A 249 -11.04 -16.35 3.25
CA GLN A 249 -12.42 -16.02 3.50
C GLN A 249 -13.34 -16.50 2.38
N LEU A 250 -12.89 -16.40 1.13
CA LEU A 250 -13.59 -16.91 -0.03
C LEU A 250 -13.72 -18.44 -0.01
N GLU A 251 -12.66 -19.16 0.37
CA GLU A 251 -12.73 -20.61 0.57
C GLU A 251 -13.75 -20.98 1.66
N THR A 252 -13.76 -20.22 2.77
CA THR A 252 -14.69 -20.43 3.89
C THR A 252 -16.14 -20.17 3.47
N ASN A 253 -16.41 -19.06 2.78
CA ASN A 253 -17.75 -18.64 2.38
C ASN A 253 -18.30 -19.45 1.21
N LEU A 254 -17.45 -20.01 0.34
CA LEU A 254 -17.86 -20.89 -0.76
C LEU A 254 -17.97 -22.37 -0.36
N LYS A 255 -17.54 -22.71 0.87
CA LYS A 255 -17.56 -24.09 1.36
C LYS A 255 -18.99 -24.63 1.41
N GLY A 256 -19.28 -25.62 0.56
CA GLY A 256 -20.60 -26.24 0.44
C GLY A 256 -21.48 -25.68 -0.67
N LEU A 257 -21.14 -24.52 -1.25
CA LEU A 257 -21.83 -23.95 -2.42
C LEU A 257 -21.24 -24.43 -3.74
N VAL A 258 -19.91 -24.63 -3.78
CA VAL A 258 -19.19 -25.10 -4.97
C VAL A 258 -18.29 -26.29 -4.59
N PRO A 259 -18.50 -27.49 -5.17
CA PRO A 259 -17.68 -28.66 -4.88
C PRO A 259 -16.23 -28.45 -5.36
N GLY A 260 -15.25 -28.70 -4.49
CA GLY A 260 -13.82 -28.65 -4.85
C GLY A 260 -13.18 -27.25 -4.86
N VAL A 261 -13.82 -26.25 -4.26
CA VAL A 261 -13.17 -24.95 -4.01
C VAL A 261 -12.07 -25.11 -2.98
N SER A 262 -10.87 -24.74 -3.40
CA SER A 262 -9.66 -24.59 -2.58
C SER A 262 -8.92 -23.36 -3.07
N GLY A 263 -8.13 -22.69 -2.21
CA GLY A 263 -7.34 -21.50 -2.60
C GLY A 263 -6.58 -21.67 -3.92
N ALA A 264 -6.01 -22.85 -4.19
CA ALA A 264 -5.27 -23.16 -5.42
C ALA A 264 -6.14 -23.16 -6.69
N ASN A 265 -7.39 -23.60 -6.58
CA ASN A 265 -8.33 -23.67 -7.71
C ASN A 265 -8.93 -22.28 -8.02
N ILE A 266 -9.07 -21.42 -7.01
CA ILE A 266 -9.63 -20.07 -7.16
C ILE A 266 -8.71 -19.18 -8.01
N GLU A 267 -7.40 -19.20 -7.74
CA GLU A 267 -6.43 -18.40 -8.50
C GLU A 267 -6.31 -18.83 -9.97
N GLN A 268 -6.46 -20.13 -10.26
CA GLN A 268 -6.33 -20.66 -11.62
C GLN A 268 -7.57 -20.42 -12.49
N MET A 269 -8.77 -20.55 -11.94
CA MET A 269 -10.02 -20.28 -12.69
C MET A 269 -10.31 -18.78 -12.80
N GLY A 270 -9.97 -18.00 -11.78
CA GLY A 270 -10.38 -16.60 -11.68
C GLY A 270 -11.87 -16.45 -11.33
N LEU A 271 -12.18 -15.42 -10.55
CA LEU A 271 -13.51 -15.21 -9.94
C LEU A 271 -14.66 -15.20 -10.95
N THR A 272 -14.47 -14.57 -12.11
CA THR A 272 -15.51 -14.47 -13.15
C THR A 272 -15.85 -15.83 -13.78
N GLN A 273 -14.89 -16.74 -13.91
CA GLN A 273 -15.13 -18.08 -14.45
C GLN A 273 -15.83 -18.99 -13.44
N ILE A 274 -15.55 -18.80 -12.15
CA ILE A 274 -16.26 -19.50 -11.07
C ILE A 274 -17.75 -19.15 -11.11
N VAL A 275 -18.09 -17.87 -11.30
CA VAL A 275 -19.49 -17.42 -11.38
C VAL A 275 -20.17 -17.88 -12.68
N SER A 276 -19.48 -17.85 -13.82
CA SER A 276 -20.07 -18.21 -15.12
C SER A 276 -20.27 -19.72 -15.32
N GLY A 277 -19.54 -20.56 -14.58
CA GLY A 277 -19.68 -22.02 -14.64
C GLY A 277 -20.84 -22.62 -13.82
N LEU A 278 -21.60 -21.79 -13.10
CA LEU A 278 -22.64 -22.25 -12.17
C LEU A 278 -24.06 -22.07 -12.70
N SER A 279 -24.97 -22.92 -12.24
CA SER A 279 -26.42 -22.80 -12.49
C SER A 279 -26.98 -21.53 -11.82
N PRO A 280 -27.93 -20.80 -12.44
CA PRO A 280 -28.42 -19.49 -11.97
C PRO A 280 -28.94 -19.46 -10.52
N THR A 281 -29.42 -20.58 -9.98
CA THR A 281 -29.84 -20.69 -8.57
C THR A 281 -28.66 -20.59 -7.60
N ASN A 282 -27.52 -21.21 -7.92
CA ASN A 282 -26.32 -21.19 -7.09
C ASN A 282 -25.49 -19.91 -7.32
N SER A 283 -25.64 -19.26 -8.49
CA SER A 283 -24.92 -18.03 -8.83
C SER A 283 -25.21 -16.89 -7.86
N THR A 284 -26.45 -16.78 -7.35
CA THR A 284 -26.80 -15.69 -6.41
C THR A 284 -26.16 -15.89 -5.04
N GLU A 285 -26.18 -17.11 -4.50
CA GLU A 285 -25.54 -17.44 -3.21
C GLU A 285 -24.02 -17.29 -3.29
N VAL A 286 -23.42 -17.66 -4.43
CA VAL A 286 -21.98 -17.49 -4.68
C VAL A 286 -21.59 -16.01 -4.80
N LEU A 287 -22.42 -15.16 -5.40
CA LEU A 287 -22.19 -13.73 -5.44
C LEU A 287 -22.28 -13.08 -4.05
N VAL A 288 -23.18 -13.54 -3.19
CA VAL A 288 -23.27 -13.11 -1.79
C VAL A 288 -22.02 -13.53 -1.02
N ALA A 289 -21.58 -14.79 -1.18
CA ALA A 289 -20.36 -15.28 -0.55
C ALA A 289 -19.11 -14.50 -0.99
N ILE A 290 -19.01 -14.12 -2.28
CA ILE A 290 -17.92 -13.27 -2.78
C ILE A 290 -18.00 -11.86 -2.19
N ASP A 291 -19.20 -11.25 -2.14
CA ASP A 291 -19.44 -9.93 -1.53
C ASP A 291 -19.00 -9.91 -0.05
N GLU A 292 -19.42 -10.92 0.73
CA GLU A 292 -19.01 -11.04 2.14
C GLU A 292 -17.51 -11.20 2.30
N SER A 293 -16.87 -11.97 1.41
CA SER A 293 -15.41 -12.16 1.44
C SER A 293 -14.66 -10.86 1.15
N LEU A 294 -15.15 -10.04 0.22
CA LEU A 294 -14.58 -8.72 -0.08
C LEU A 294 -14.74 -7.75 1.09
N VAL A 295 -15.86 -7.81 1.82
CA VAL A 295 -16.13 -6.95 2.98
C VAL A 295 -15.30 -7.34 4.21
N GLN A 296 -14.96 -8.62 4.35
CA GLN A 296 -14.18 -9.16 5.47
C GLN A 296 -12.66 -9.06 5.28
N THR A 297 -12.21 -8.64 4.08
CA THR A 297 -10.80 -8.44 3.70
C THR A 297 -10.35 -7.00 4.00
#